data_AF-A0A6A6ESN8-F1
#
_entry.id   AF-A0A6A6ESN8-F1
#
_cell.length_a   1.000
_cell.length_b   1.000
_cell.length_c   1.000
_cell.angle_alpha   90.00
_cell.angle_beta   90.00
_cell.angle_gamma   90.00
#
_symmetry.space_group_name_H-M   'P 1'
#
loop_
_entity.id
_entity.type
_entity.pdbx_description
1 polymer ?
#
loop_
_entity_poly.entity_id
_entity_poly.type
_entity_poly.pdbx_seq_one_letter_code
_entity_poly.pdbx_strand_id
1 'polypeptide(L)'
;MLNRAKRFWREALEAKGMQDNKERLKDQWLQVGATSFAKEIGSGGADLVIFAAGGICHVTKDEEVLEFLKNVHAGLKKGGKAIISVLRDLITQEHGTKGGTEEASDSFESLESASAKGAKAQHIPSIDKPGEIYVKHPTTGDWKGNIKTERFRLDIEDEAGKLLRSHELEWDERVLDKDGWVRMVTGAGLRVKQVIDGEIQIWYILEKAYG
;
A
#
# COMPACT_ATOMS: atom_id res chain seq x y z
N MET A 1 -7.46 -9.74 -2.44
CA MET A 1 -6.49 -9.60 -1.31
C MET A 1 -7.14 -9.59 0.08
N LEU A 2 -8.23 -8.85 0.31
CA LEU A 2 -8.89 -8.74 1.63
C LEU A 2 -9.23 -10.09 2.31
N ASN A 3 -9.90 -10.99 1.59
CA ASN A 3 -10.30 -12.29 2.15
C ASN A 3 -9.10 -13.19 2.44
N ARG A 4 -8.02 -13.03 1.68
CA ARG A 4 -6.77 -13.78 1.85
C ARG A 4 -5.98 -13.28 3.06
N ALA A 5 -5.89 -11.97 3.28
CA ALA A 5 -5.34 -11.41 4.51
C ALA A 5 -6.13 -11.87 5.75
N LYS A 6 -7.47 -11.85 5.67
CA LYS A 6 -8.35 -12.40 6.74
C LYS A 6 -8.13 -13.89 6.98
N ARG A 7 -7.88 -14.68 5.92
CA ARG A 7 -7.61 -16.12 6.03
C ARG A 7 -6.26 -16.40 6.67
N PHE A 8 -5.17 -15.84 6.14
CA PHE A 8 -3.82 -16.04 6.72
C PHE A 8 -3.74 -15.60 8.18
N TRP A 9 -4.44 -14.52 8.53
CA TRP A 9 -4.53 -14.08 9.91
C TRP A 9 -5.29 -15.07 10.79
N ARG A 10 -6.43 -15.57 10.32
CA ARG A 10 -7.20 -16.60 11.03
C ARG A 10 -6.37 -17.87 11.25
N GLU A 11 -5.67 -18.33 10.23
CA GLU A 11 -4.77 -19.48 10.29
C GLU A 11 -3.63 -19.25 11.29
N ALA A 12 -3.04 -18.04 11.33
CA ALA A 12 -2.00 -17.69 12.30
C ALA A 12 -2.50 -17.66 13.76
N LEU A 13 -3.74 -17.21 13.98
CA LEU A 13 -4.39 -17.24 15.31
C LEU A 13 -4.73 -18.66 15.76
N GLU A 14 -5.22 -19.49 14.83
CA GLU A 14 -5.52 -20.91 15.07
C GLU A 14 -4.24 -21.70 15.39
N ALA A 15 -3.14 -21.46 14.67
CA ALA A 15 -1.84 -22.07 14.93
C ALA A 15 -1.26 -21.72 16.31
N LYS A 16 -1.66 -20.59 16.91
CA LYS A 16 -1.24 -20.17 18.27
C LYS A 16 -2.17 -20.64 19.38
N GLY A 17 -3.15 -21.50 19.09
CA GLY A 17 -4.07 -22.05 20.08
C GLY A 17 -5.05 -21.02 20.66
N MET A 18 -5.27 -19.89 19.98
CA MET A 18 -6.16 -18.81 20.45
C MET A 18 -7.62 -19.00 19.97
N GLN A 19 -8.12 -20.24 19.94
CA GLN A 19 -9.47 -20.54 19.44
C GLN A 19 -10.59 -19.91 20.28
N ASP A 20 -10.42 -19.83 21.60
CA ASP A 20 -11.41 -19.26 22.54
C ASP A 20 -11.48 -17.72 22.50
N ASN A 21 -10.56 -17.06 21.80
CA ASN A 21 -10.51 -15.59 21.68
C ASN A 21 -11.14 -15.07 20.37
N LYS A 22 -11.76 -15.95 19.57
CA LYS A 22 -12.29 -15.59 18.24
C LYS A 22 -13.33 -14.47 18.26
N GLU A 23 -14.19 -14.41 19.27
CA GLU A 23 -15.17 -13.32 19.40
C GLU A 23 -14.51 -12.05 19.97
N ARG A 24 -13.67 -12.19 20.98
CA ARG A 24 -12.95 -11.08 21.61
C ARG A 24 -11.97 -10.34 20.68
N LEU A 25 -11.40 -11.05 19.70
CA LEU A 25 -10.47 -10.48 18.72
C LEU A 25 -11.18 -9.75 17.57
N LYS A 26 -12.44 -10.08 17.26
CA LYS A 26 -13.24 -9.32 16.28
C LYS A 26 -13.52 -7.89 16.76
N ASP A 27 -13.66 -7.70 18.07
CA ASP A 27 -13.91 -6.40 18.70
C ASP A 27 -12.64 -5.53 18.83
N GLN A 28 -11.44 -6.10 18.57
CA GLN A 28 -10.15 -5.41 18.72
C GLN A 28 -9.53 -4.94 17.41
N TRP A 29 -10.06 -5.41 16.27
CA TRP A 29 -9.47 -5.15 14.95
C TRP A 29 -10.54 -4.76 13.94
N LEU A 30 -10.51 -3.49 13.53
CA LEU A 30 -11.41 -2.94 12.53
C LEU A 30 -10.65 -2.76 11.22
N GLN A 31 -11.22 -3.32 10.14
CA GLN A 31 -10.76 -3.05 8.78
C GLN A 31 -11.67 -2.02 8.16
N VAL A 32 -11.08 -0.91 7.74
CA VAL A 32 -11.81 0.28 7.30
C VAL A 32 -11.08 0.93 6.13
N GLY A 33 -11.78 1.74 5.34
CA GLY A 33 -11.17 2.50 4.25
C GLY A 33 -10.22 3.58 4.78
N ALA A 34 -9.20 3.93 3.99
CA ALA A 34 -8.23 4.97 4.36
C ALA A 34 -8.93 6.31 4.71
N THR A 35 -9.97 6.67 3.96
CA THR A 35 -10.73 7.92 4.13
C THR A 35 -11.89 7.81 5.13
N SER A 36 -12.29 6.61 5.54
CA SER A 36 -13.42 6.40 6.47
C SER A 36 -12.99 5.99 7.89
N PHE A 37 -11.71 5.67 8.09
CA PHE A 37 -11.16 5.13 9.35
C PHE A 37 -11.64 5.86 10.62
N ALA A 38 -11.45 7.19 10.69
CA ALA A 38 -11.77 7.94 11.91
C ALA A 38 -13.27 7.93 12.26
N LYS A 39 -14.15 7.85 11.25
CA LYS A 39 -15.60 7.79 11.46
C LYS A 39 -16.03 6.42 12.02
N GLU A 40 -15.38 5.35 11.58
CA GLU A 40 -15.72 3.99 11.95
C GLU A 40 -15.18 3.61 13.34
N ILE A 41 -13.96 4.06 13.68
CA ILE A 41 -13.34 3.69 14.95
C ILE A 41 -13.62 4.68 16.10
N GLY A 42 -14.10 5.89 15.77
CA GLY A 42 -14.21 7.00 16.70
C GLY A 42 -12.87 7.68 17.03
N SER A 43 -12.93 8.93 17.47
CA SER A 43 -11.75 9.68 17.89
C SER A 43 -11.09 9.02 19.11
N GLY A 44 -9.79 8.76 19.03
CA GLY A 44 -9.05 8.05 20.09
C GLY A 44 -9.47 6.59 20.27
N GLY A 45 -9.99 5.93 19.24
CA GLY A 45 -10.40 4.52 19.31
C GLY A 45 -9.24 3.52 19.19
N ALA A 46 -8.12 3.88 18.54
CA ALA A 46 -7.06 2.94 18.17
C ALA A 46 -5.75 3.13 18.95
N ASP A 47 -5.20 2.03 19.47
CA ASP A 47 -3.83 1.96 19.97
C ASP A 47 -2.81 1.81 18.83
N LEU A 48 -3.21 1.13 17.75
CA LEU A 48 -2.37 0.84 16.60
C LEU A 48 -3.17 0.98 15.30
N VAL A 49 -2.60 1.67 14.32
CA VAL A 49 -3.10 1.75 12.94
C VAL A 49 -2.03 1.20 12.01
N ILE A 50 -2.39 0.33 11.06
CA ILE A 50 -1.45 -0.21 10.09
C ILE A 50 -2.00 0.05 8.69
N PHE A 51 -1.19 0.73 7.88
CA PHE A 51 -1.45 0.96 6.47
C PHE A 51 -0.25 0.46 5.66
N ALA A 52 -0.39 -0.76 5.12
CA ALA A 52 0.71 -1.55 4.57
C ALA A 52 0.65 -1.66 3.04
N ALA A 53 1.64 -2.35 2.46
CA ALA A 53 1.71 -2.67 1.03
C ALA A 53 1.76 -1.44 0.12
N GLY A 54 2.31 -0.33 0.62
CA GLY A 54 2.46 0.90 -0.15
C GLY A 54 1.15 1.58 -0.53
N GLY A 55 0.02 1.20 0.09
CA GLY A 55 -1.31 1.65 -0.32
C GLY A 55 -1.49 3.17 -0.37
N ILE A 56 -0.63 3.93 0.30
CA ILE A 56 -0.69 5.39 0.35
C ILE A 56 -0.28 6.02 -0.99
N CYS A 57 0.53 5.31 -1.77
CA CYS A 57 0.91 5.72 -3.11
C CYS A 57 -0.30 5.79 -4.05
N HIS A 58 -1.38 5.05 -3.79
CA HIS A 58 -2.60 5.13 -4.60
C HIS A 58 -3.47 6.36 -4.29
N VAL A 59 -3.11 7.16 -3.28
CA VAL A 59 -3.78 8.43 -2.98
C VAL A 59 -3.06 9.55 -3.71
N THR A 60 -3.56 9.90 -4.89
CA THR A 60 -2.82 10.74 -5.84
C THR A 60 -2.91 12.23 -5.58
N LYS A 61 -3.85 12.68 -4.75
CA LYS A 61 -4.02 14.10 -4.39
C LYS A 61 -3.48 14.42 -3.01
N ASP A 62 -2.81 15.56 -2.88
CA ASP A 62 -2.25 16.03 -1.61
C ASP A 62 -3.33 16.20 -0.53
N GLU A 63 -4.50 16.70 -0.91
CA GLU A 63 -5.60 16.95 0.01
C GLU A 63 -6.14 15.65 0.62
N GLU A 64 -6.20 14.57 -0.18
CA GLU A 64 -6.67 13.26 0.25
C GLU A 64 -5.64 12.56 1.15
N VAL A 65 -4.34 12.69 0.86
CA VAL A 65 -3.26 12.21 1.75
C VAL A 65 -3.31 12.93 3.09
N LEU A 66 -3.48 14.25 3.08
CA LEU A 66 -3.58 15.05 4.30
C LEU A 66 -4.84 14.70 5.11
N GLU A 67 -5.99 14.51 4.44
CA GLU A 67 -7.22 14.05 5.10
C GLU A 67 -7.03 12.68 5.75
N PHE A 68 -6.42 11.73 5.04
CA PHE A 68 -6.06 10.43 5.60
C PHE A 68 -5.20 10.57 6.85
N LEU A 69 -4.13 11.37 6.81
CA LEU A 69 -3.24 11.57 7.95
C LEU A 69 -3.96 12.25 9.14
N LYS A 70 -4.88 13.19 8.87
CA LYS A 70 -5.74 13.79 9.90
C LYS A 70 -6.69 12.77 10.52
N ASN A 71 -7.24 11.86 9.72
CA ASN A 71 -8.06 10.75 10.22
C ASN A 71 -7.24 9.79 11.10
N VAL A 72 -6.01 9.46 10.69
CA VAL A 72 -5.07 8.69 11.51
C VAL A 72 -4.83 9.41 12.84
N HIS A 73 -4.51 10.70 12.81
CA HIS A 73 -4.34 11.50 14.02
C HIS A 73 -5.59 11.47 14.92
N ALA A 74 -6.78 11.74 14.37
CA ALA A 74 -8.01 11.74 15.14
C ALA A 74 -8.28 10.38 15.80
N GLY A 75 -8.10 9.30 15.04
CA GLY A 75 -8.39 7.94 15.51
C GLY A 75 -7.39 7.39 16.53
N LEU A 76 -6.15 7.86 16.56
CA LEU A 76 -5.14 7.38 17.51
C LEU A 76 -5.41 7.83 18.96
N LYS A 77 -5.25 6.91 19.91
CA LYS A 77 -5.18 7.21 21.34
C LYS A 77 -3.92 8.01 21.68
N LYS A 78 -3.92 8.62 22.87
CA LYS A 78 -2.68 9.14 23.46
C LYS A 78 -1.68 7.99 23.64
N GLY A 79 -0.48 8.13 23.08
CA GLY A 79 0.55 7.09 23.07
C GLY A 79 0.42 6.04 21.96
N GLY A 80 -0.70 6.03 21.22
CA GLY A 80 -0.91 5.14 20.08
C GLY A 80 0.05 5.39 18.92
N LYS A 81 0.17 4.39 18.03
CA LYS A 81 1.08 4.42 16.87
C LYS A 81 0.35 4.16 15.57
N ALA A 82 0.80 4.81 14.49
CA ALA A 82 0.48 4.38 13.14
C ALA A 82 1.74 3.85 12.45
N ILE A 83 1.60 2.78 11.69
CA ILE A 83 2.64 2.18 10.87
C ILE A 83 2.19 2.31 9.43
N ILE A 84 2.88 3.13 8.65
CA ILE A 84 2.49 3.45 7.27
C ILE A 84 3.66 3.09 6.36
N SER A 85 3.44 2.17 5.42
CA SER A 85 4.43 1.83 4.40
C SER A 85 4.28 2.70 3.16
N VAL A 86 5.40 3.09 2.57
CA VAL A 86 5.49 3.65 1.21
C VAL A 86 6.32 2.69 0.37
N LEU A 87 5.96 2.44 -0.89
CA LEU A 87 6.82 1.65 -1.79
C LEU A 87 8.14 2.39 -1.99
N ARG A 88 9.26 1.66 -1.89
CA ARG A 88 10.60 2.26 -1.98
C ARG A 88 10.78 3.03 -3.30
N ASP A 89 10.32 2.45 -4.40
CA ASP A 89 10.48 3.04 -5.74
C ASP A 89 9.55 4.25 -5.97
N LEU A 90 8.62 4.50 -5.04
CA LEU A 90 7.67 5.61 -5.10
C LEU A 90 7.95 6.67 -4.03
N ILE A 91 9.17 6.75 -3.51
CA ILE A 91 9.59 7.83 -2.64
C ILE A 91 10.99 8.35 -2.97
N THR A 92 11.08 9.62 -3.35
CA THR A 92 12.34 10.27 -3.74
C THR A 92 13.04 10.86 -2.53
N GLN A 93 14.38 10.78 -2.48
CA GLN A 93 15.17 11.22 -1.32
C GLN A 93 15.56 12.71 -1.33
N GLU A 94 15.40 13.45 -2.44
CA GLU A 94 15.94 14.82 -2.58
C GLU A 94 14.96 15.86 -3.13
N HIS A 95 14.94 17.04 -2.49
CA HIS A 95 14.49 18.31 -3.06
C HIS A 95 15.69 19.13 -3.53
N GLY A 96 15.79 19.32 -4.84
CA GLY A 96 16.79 20.15 -5.51
C GLY A 96 17.20 19.45 -6.79
N THR A 97 16.56 19.68 -7.94
CA THR A 97 16.39 20.99 -8.58
C THR A 97 15.24 20.90 -9.58
N LYS A 98 14.43 21.97 -9.67
CA LYS A 98 13.63 22.21 -10.87
C LYS A 98 14.58 22.49 -12.03
N GLY A 99 14.68 21.54 -12.95
CA GLY A 99 15.38 21.70 -14.22
C GLY A 99 15.38 20.36 -14.93
N GLY A 100 14.55 20.21 -15.97
CA GLY A 100 14.63 19.04 -16.82
C GLY A 100 16.00 18.98 -17.46
N THR A 101 16.68 17.85 -17.30
CA THR A 101 17.53 17.18 -18.29
C THR A 101 18.10 15.91 -17.63
N GLU A 102 17.62 14.77 -18.12
CA GLU A 102 18.37 13.52 -18.36
C GLU A 102 18.89 12.66 -17.17
N GLU A 103 19.10 13.15 -15.94
CA GLU A 103 19.67 12.27 -14.90
C GLU A 103 18.63 11.59 -13.99
N ALA A 104 17.43 12.16 -13.85
CA ALA A 104 16.31 11.47 -13.19
C ALA A 104 15.65 10.42 -14.09
N SER A 105 15.81 10.53 -15.43
CA SER A 105 15.25 9.52 -16.35
C SER A 105 16.08 8.25 -16.36
N ASP A 106 17.40 8.30 -16.21
CA ASP A 106 18.23 7.08 -16.25
C ASP A 106 17.95 6.09 -15.12
N SER A 107 17.58 6.56 -13.92
CA SER A 107 17.22 5.66 -12.80
C SER A 107 15.80 5.10 -12.90
N PHE A 108 14.85 5.86 -13.46
CA PHE A 108 13.46 5.41 -13.67
C PHE A 108 13.29 4.58 -14.96
N GLU A 109 14.01 4.89 -16.04
CA GLU A 109 14.07 4.09 -17.28
C GLU A 109 14.80 2.76 -17.05
N SER A 110 15.77 2.70 -16.13
CA SER A 110 16.44 1.45 -15.75
C SER A 110 15.45 0.42 -15.17
N LEU A 111 14.46 0.85 -14.39
CA LEU A 111 13.39 -0.01 -13.88
C LEU A 111 12.35 -0.40 -14.98
N GLU A 112 12.08 0.49 -15.95
CA GLU A 112 11.19 0.19 -17.07
C GLU A 112 11.79 -0.79 -18.10
N SER A 113 13.11 -0.72 -18.32
CA SER A 113 13.81 -1.57 -19.28
C SER A 113 13.78 -3.07 -18.93
N ALA A 114 13.56 -3.40 -17.65
CA ALA A 114 13.40 -4.79 -17.18
C ALA A 114 11.96 -5.32 -17.30
N SER A 115 10.94 -4.45 -17.34
CA SER A 115 9.52 -4.87 -17.28
C SER A 115 8.80 -4.88 -18.63
N ALA A 116 9.19 -4.03 -19.60
CA ALA A 116 8.34 -3.78 -20.78
C ALA A 116 8.77 -4.49 -22.08
N LYS A 117 10.05 -4.85 -22.27
CA LYS A 117 10.53 -5.49 -23.52
C LYS A 117 10.98 -6.93 -23.27
N GLY A 118 10.03 -7.86 -23.36
CA GLY A 118 10.32 -9.31 -23.36
C GLY A 118 9.90 -10.08 -22.11
N ALA A 119 9.26 -9.42 -21.13
CA ALA A 119 8.64 -10.11 -20.00
C ALA A 119 7.55 -11.08 -20.50
N LYS A 120 7.61 -12.34 -20.06
CA LYS A 120 6.59 -13.35 -20.38
C LYS A 120 5.47 -13.30 -19.35
N ALA A 121 4.27 -13.73 -19.77
CA ALA A 121 3.15 -13.91 -18.84
C ALA A 121 3.53 -14.90 -17.73
N GLN A 122 3.24 -14.53 -16.49
CA GLN A 122 3.51 -15.36 -15.31
C GLN A 122 2.27 -16.17 -14.95
N HIS A 123 2.44 -17.49 -14.85
CA HIS A 123 1.37 -18.41 -14.47
C HIS A 123 1.50 -18.75 -13.00
N ILE A 124 0.48 -18.42 -12.22
CA ILE A 124 0.47 -18.52 -10.76
C ILE A 124 -0.73 -19.38 -10.38
N PRO A 125 -0.52 -20.65 -9.98
CA PRO A 125 -1.61 -21.51 -9.52
C PRO A 125 -2.38 -20.87 -8.36
N SER A 126 -3.71 -20.92 -8.43
CA SER A 126 -4.56 -20.38 -7.39
C SER A 126 -4.56 -21.28 -6.16
N ILE A 127 -4.06 -20.75 -5.05
CA ILE A 127 -4.18 -21.40 -3.73
C ILE A 127 -5.64 -21.35 -3.25
N ASP A 128 -6.40 -20.33 -3.66
CA ASP A 128 -7.74 -20.05 -3.13
C ASP A 128 -8.83 -20.83 -3.87
N LYS A 129 -8.55 -21.23 -5.12
CA LYS A 129 -9.45 -21.98 -5.99
C LYS A 129 -8.64 -23.03 -6.75
N PRO A 130 -8.43 -24.22 -6.16
CA PRO A 130 -7.69 -25.29 -6.81
C PRO A 130 -8.26 -25.58 -8.21
N GLY A 131 -7.37 -25.74 -9.18
CA GLY A 131 -7.72 -25.91 -10.60
C GLY A 131 -7.81 -24.60 -11.40
N GLU A 132 -7.77 -23.43 -10.76
CA GLU A 132 -7.62 -22.14 -11.45
C GLU A 132 -6.15 -21.70 -11.48
N ILE A 133 -5.69 -21.12 -12.59
CA ILE A 133 -4.37 -20.53 -12.78
C ILE A 133 -4.53 -19.05 -13.08
N TYR A 134 -3.88 -18.19 -12.31
CA TYR A 134 -3.80 -16.76 -12.60
C TYR A 134 -2.68 -16.50 -13.59
N VAL A 135 -2.99 -15.88 -14.73
CA VAL A 135 -2.00 -15.51 -15.74
C VAL A 135 -1.84 -14.00 -15.72
N LYS A 136 -0.75 -13.54 -15.08
CA LYS A 136 -0.38 -12.12 -15.03
C LYS A 136 0.42 -11.78 -16.29
N HIS A 137 -0.18 -10.97 -17.16
CA HIS A 137 0.52 -10.44 -18.34
C HIS A 137 1.48 -9.31 -17.93
N PRO A 138 2.46 -8.98 -18.79
CA PRO A 138 3.37 -7.86 -18.55
C PRO A 138 2.60 -6.57 -18.24
N THR A 139 3.11 -5.83 -17.26
CA THR A 139 2.58 -4.51 -16.90
C THR A 139 3.06 -3.49 -17.92
N THR A 140 2.14 -2.65 -18.41
CA THR A 140 2.46 -1.42 -19.14
C THR A 140 2.21 -0.23 -18.23
N GLY A 141 2.81 0.91 -18.53
CA GLY A 141 2.55 2.11 -17.76
C GLY A 141 2.84 3.39 -18.53
N ASP A 142 2.31 4.48 -18.01
CA ASP A 142 2.60 5.83 -18.46
C ASP A 142 2.72 6.79 -17.27
N TRP A 143 3.32 7.95 -17.53
CA TRP A 143 3.61 8.95 -16.51
C TRP A 143 2.89 10.26 -16.80
N LYS A 144 2.30 10.84 -15.74
CA LYS A 144 1.74 12.18 -15.75
C LYS A 144 2.26 12.96 -14.54
N GLY A 145 3.36 13.68 -14.74
CA GLY A 145 4.05 14.37 -13.65
C GLY A 145 4.63 13.36 -12.66
N ASN A 146 4.21 13.41 -11.40
CA ASN A 146 4.64 12.48 -10.35
C ASN A 146 3.65 11.31 -10.13
N ILE A 147 2.70 11.10 -11.04
CA ILE A 147 1.77 9.98 -11.02
C ILE A 147 2.17 9.00 -12.13
N LYS A 148 2.38 7.74 -11.74
CA LYS A 148 2.54 6.59 -12.62
C LYS A 148 1.21 5.88 -12.72
N THR A 149 0.72 5.65 -13.93
CA THR A 149 -0.44 4.79 -14.15
C THR A 149 0.07 3.45 -14.67
N GLU A 150 -0.21 2.37 -13.94
CA GLU A 150 0.12 1.01 -14.37
C GLU A 150 -1.14 0.29 -14.84
N ARG A 151 -0.99 -0.46 -15.93
CA ARG A 151 -2.03 -1.31 -16.50
C ARG A 151 -1.50 -2.71 -16.71
N PHE A 152 -2.28 -3.72 -16.35
CA PHE A 152 -1.96 -5.09 -16.74
C PHE A 152 -3.22 -5.93 -16.91
N ARG A 153 -3.12 -6.94 -17.77
CA ARG A 153 -4.16 -7.95 -17.93
C ARG A 153 -3.91 -9.10 -16.96
N LEU A 154 -4.96 -9.52 -16.28
CA LEU A 154 -5.01 -10.72 -15.46
C LEU A 154 -6.04 -11.68 -16.05
N ASP A 155 -5.54 -12.77 -16.63
CA ASP A 155 -6.39 -13.86 -17.08
C ASP A 155 -6.51 -14.92 -15.98
N ILE A 156 -7.61 -15.65 -15.99
CA ILE A 156 -7.83 -16.82 -15.14
C ILE A 156 -8.12 -17.99 -16.08
N GLU A 157 -7.26 -18.98 -16.03
CA GLU A 157 -7.34 -20.21 -16.84
C GLU A 157 -7.65 -21.41 -15.95
N ASP A 158 -8.14 -22.52 -16.54
CA ASP A 158 -8.13 -23.83 -15.90
C ASP A 158 -6.79 -24.56 -16.12
N GLU A 159 -6.63 -25.75 -15.54
CA GLU A 159 -5.42 -26.57 -15.68
C GLU A 159 -5.14 -27.01 -17.13
N ALA A 160 -6.14 -26.97 -18.01
CA ALA A 160 -5.98 -27.26 -19.43
C ALA A 160 -5.59 -26.02 -20.25
N GLY A 161 -5.41 -24.86 -19.62
CA GLY A 161 -5.09 -23.59 -20.27
C GLY A 161 -6.31 -22.93 -20.93
N LYS A 162 -7.53 -23.36 -20.61
CA LYS A 162 -8.74 -22.72 -21.13
C LYS A 162 -9.02 -21.45 -20.34
N LEU A 163 -9.10 -20.32 -21.04
CA LEU A 163 -9.49 -19.04 -20.45
C LEU A 163 -10.91 -19.12 -19.86
N LEU A 164 -11.02 -18.86 -18.56
CA LEU A 164 -12.27 -18.78 -17.82
C LEU A 164 -12.74 -17.33 -17.70
N ARG A 165 -11.83 -16.40 -17.40
CA ARG A 165 -12.10 -14.95 -17.20
C ARG A 165 -10.88 -14.11 -17.58
N SER A 166 -11.11 -12.87 -17.99
CA SER A 166 -10.08 -11.86 -18.27
C SER A 166 -10.44 -10.57 -17.56
N HIS A 167 -9.45 -9.93 -16.93
CA HIS A 167 -9.58 -8.65 -16.26
C HIS A 167 -8.49 -7.70 -16.73
N GLU A 168 -8.88 -6.50 -17.13
CA GLU A 168 -7.95 -5.38 -17.28
C GLU A 168 -7.96 -4.58 -15.98
N LEU A 169 -6.77 -4.40 -15.41
CA LEU A 169 -6.59 -3.71 -14.14
C LEU A 169 -5.70 -2.50 -14.38
N GLU A 170 -6.14 -1.37 -13.84
CA GLU A 170 -5.47 -0.08 -13.92
C GLU A 170 -5.41 0.51 -12.51
N TRP A 171 -4.26 1.05 -12.13
CA TRP A 171 -4.13 1.86 -10.93
C TRP A 171 -3.15 3.01 -11.13
N ASP A 172 -3.41 4.08 -10.41
CA ASP A 172 -2.50 5.21 -10.30
C ASP A 172 -1.66 5.08 -9.03
N GLU A 173 -0.41 5.46 -9.15
CA GLU A 173 0.61 5.43 -8.12
C GLU A 173 1.37 6.74 -8.13
N ARG A 174 1.26 7.48 -7.04
CA ARG A 174 1.98 8.71 -6.83
C ARG A 174 3.36 8.45 -6.26
N VAL A 175 4.37 9.04 -6.89
CA VAL A 175 5.69 9.23 -6.31
C VAL A 175 5.63 10.36 -5.28
N LEU A 176 6.00 10.03 -4.06
CA LEU A 176 6.07 10.93 -2.93
C LEU A 176 7.45 11.54 -2.82
N ASP A 177 7.50 12.83 -2.55
CA ASP A 177 8.72 13.48 -2.10
C ASP A 177 8.87 13.26 -0.58
N LYS A 178 10.04 12.77 -0.13
CA LYS A 178 10.28 12.44 1.28
C LYS A 178 10.07 13.62 2.20
N ASP A 179 10.53 14.81 1.83
CA ASP A 179 10.38 16.00 2.67
C ASP A 179 8.93 16.47 2.69
N GLY A 180 8.24 16.40 1.56
CA GLY A 180 6.82 16.69 1.38
C GLY A 180 5.96 15.75 2.22
N TRP A 181 6.31 14.47 2.24
CA TRP A 181 5.71 13.48 3.12
C TRP A 181 5.86 13.87 4.59
N VAL A 182 7.07 14.19 5.04
CA VAL A 182 7.33 14.63 6.44
C VAL A 182 6.56 15.91 6.77
N ARG A 183 6.49 16.87 5.83
CA ARG A 183 5.69 18.10 5.99
C ARG A 183 4.19 17.79 6.12
N MET A 184 3.64 16.89 5.30
CA MET A 184 2.23 16.47 5.40
C MET A 184 1.94 15.77 6.73
N VAL A 185 2.82 14.86 7.16
CA VAL A 185 2.72 14.19 8.47
C VAL A 185 2.68 15.22 9.60
N THR A 186 3.59 16.19 9.58
CA THR A 186 3.66 17.25 10.59
C THR A 186 2.42 18.16 10.55
N GLY A 187 1.99 18.55 9.35
CA GLY A 187 0.80 19.36 9.14
C GLY A 187 -0.51 18.68 9.56
N ALA A 188 -0.51 17.34 9.66
CA ALA A 188 -1.62 16.56 10.21
C ALA A 188 -1.61 16.43 11.74
N GLY A 189 -0.63 17.02 12.43
CA GLY A 189 -0.46 16.87 13.87
C GLY A 189 0.18 15.54 14.28
N LEU A 190 0.84 14.85 13.34
CA LEU A 190 1.62 13.65 13.61
C LEU A 190 3.12 13.98 13.58
N ARG A 191 3.94 13.10 14.13
CA ARG A 191 5.40 13.14 13.97
C ARG A 191 5.93 11.76 13.62
N VAL A 192 6.99 11.73 12.82
CA VAL A 192 7.74 10.50 12.53
C VAL A 192 8.57 10.16 13.76
N LYS A 193 8.25 9.04 14.42
CA LYS A 193 9.02 8.50 15.54
C LYS A 193 10.22 7.71 15.04
N GLN A 194 10.01 6.90 14.01
CA GLN A 194 11.00 5.98 13.48
C GLN A 194 10.71 5.74 12.00
N VAL A 195 11.79 5.55 11.23
CA VAL A 195 11.74 5.05 9.85
C VAL A 195 12.46 3.71 9.84
N ILE A 196 11.82 2.68 9.29
CA ILE A 196 12.42 1.37 9.07
C ILE A 196 12.57 1.20 7.56
N ASP A 197 13.81 1.06 7.12
CA ASP A 197 14.15 0.91 5.72
C ASP A 197 14.11 -0.57 5.32
N GLY A 198 13.03 -0.99 4.66
CA GLY A 198 12.83 -2.37 4.20
C GLY A 198 13.10 -2.50 2.70
N GLU A 199 13.44 -3.70 2.24
CA GLU A 199 13.82 -3.95 0.83
C GLU A 199 12.80 -3.37 -0.17
N ILE A 200 11.52 -3.68 0.00
CA ILE A 200 10.43 -3.26 -0.90
C ILE A 200 9.73 -1.98 -0.41
N GLN A 201 9.68 -1.77 0.91
CA GLN A 201 8.87 -0.74 1.54
C GLN A 201 9.65 0.01 2.61
N ILE A 202 9.48 1.33 2.64
CA ILE A 202 9.91 2.18 3.75
C ILE A 202 8.75 2.31 4.72
N TRP A 203 8.96 1.97 5.98
CA TRP A 203 7.94 2.01 7.02
C TRP A 203 8.12 3.22 7.92
N TYR A 204 7.10 4.07 7.97
CA TYR A 204 7.02 5.21 8.85
C TYR A 204 6.19 4.88 10.08
N ILE A 205 6.83 4.91 11.25
CA ILE A 205 6.14 4.80 12.54
C ILE A 205 5.82 6.20 13.01
N LEU A 206 4.53 6.54 13.01
CA LEU A 206 4.00 7.83 13.36
C LEU A 206 3.35 7.81 14.75
N GLU A 207 3.35 8.96 15.40
CA GLU A 207 2.61 9.21 16.64
C GLU A 207 2.08 10.65 16.67
N LYS A 208 1.19 10.97 17.61
CA LYS A 208 0.72 12.35 17.79
C LYS A 208 1.89 13.29 18.12
N ALA A 209 1.97 14.41 17.41
CA ALA A 209 2.86 15.51 17.75
C ALA A 209 2.24 16.27 18.92
N TYR A 210 2.58 15.85 20.14
CA TYR A 210 2.14 16.42 21.43
C TYR A 210 0.70 16.08 21.84
N GLY A 211 0.59 15.41 22.99
CA GLY A 211 -0.64 15.09 23.72
C GLY A 211 -0.32 14.71 25.16
#